data_AF-A0A0Q6RDE3-F1
#
_entry.id   AF-A0A0Q6RDE3-F1
#
_cell.length_a   1.000
_cell.length_b   1.000
_cell.length_c   1.000
_cell.angle_alpha   90.00
_cell.angle_beta   90.00
_cell.angle_gamma   90.00
#
_symmetry.space_group_name_H-M   'P 1'
#
loop_
_entity.id
_entity.type
_entity.pdbx_description
1 polymer ?
#
loop_
_entity_poly.entity_id
_entity_poly.type
_entity_poly.pdbx_seq_one_letter_code
_entity_poly.pdbx_strand_id
1 'polypeptide(L)'
;MTKNPIPCTVIDDSFSRSGCKIVLTEIAGELPSGIAKGGTPVVRTFDKSAIAVVDKDFDCVIAPVDLAAVDHFARRIIDGDPRARTESGGIMLLASAFIALLLVGSEERPNPTSTEAV
;
A
#
# COMPACT_ATOMS: atom_id res chain seq x y z
N MET A 1 -12.35 1.97 -21.37
CA MET A 1 -11.70 0.72 -20.95
C MET A 1 -12.15 0.44 -19.53
N THR A 2 -12.88 -0.65 -19.31
CA THR A 2 -13.19 -1.15 -17.97
C THR A 2 -11.87 -1.57 -17.34
N LYS A 3 -11.39 -0.80 -16.35
CA LYS A 3 -10.26 -1.21 -15.54
C LYS A 3 -10.74 -2.38 -14.68
N ASN A 4 -10.16 -3.56 -14.88
CA ASN A 4 -10.34 -4.63 -13.92
C ASN A 4 -9.45 -4.30 -12.71
N PRO A 5 -10.00 -4.21 -11.49
CA PRO A 5 -9.20 -3.99 -10.30
C PRO A 5 -8.23 -5.17 -10.09
N ILE A 6 -7.05 -4.89 -9.54
CA ILE A 6 -6.06 -5.92 -9.21
C ILE A 6 -6.68 -6.83 -8.14
N PRO A 7 -6.67 -8.18 -8.33
CA PRO A 7 -7.09 -9.11 -7.29
C PRO A 7 -6.33 -8.87 -5.99
N CYS A 8 -7.06 -8.64 -4.90
CA CYS A 8 -6.49 -8.26 -3.62
C CYS A 8 -7.37 -8.68 -2.44
N THR A 9 -6.72 -8.94 -1.32
CA THR A 9 -7.36 -9.18 -0.03
C THR A 9 -7.37 -7.87 0.77
N VAL A 10 -8.54 -7.46 1.25
CA VAL A 10 -8.67 -6.28 2.13
C VAL A 10 -8.15 -6.62 3.51
N ILE A 11 -7.24 -5.78 4.04
CA ILE A 11 -6.71 -5.93 5.40
C ILE A 11 -7.21 -4.85 6.37
N ASP A 12 -7.69 -3.71 5.86
CA ASP A 12 -8.38 -2.69 6.66
C ASP A 12 -9.28 -1.83 5.78
N ASP A 13 -10.55 -1.69 6.16
CA ASP A 13 -11.56 -0.87 5.52
C ASP A 13 -12.21 0.15 6.48
N SER A 14 -11.63 0.36 7.66
CA SER A 14 -12.18 1.22 8.71
C SER A 14 -12.16 2.73 8.39
N PHE A 15 -11.57 3.14 7.26
CA PHE A 15 -11.40 4.54 6.83
C PHE A 15 -12.67 5.15 6.21
N SER A 16 -13.78 5.13 6.94
CA SER A 16 -15.12 5.54 6.49
C SER A 16 -15.21 6.94 5.87
N ARG A 17 -14.38 7.90 6.31
CA ARG A 17 -14.39 9.28 5.81
C ARG A 17 -13.83 9.41 4.39
N SER A 18 -12.81 8.62 4.05
CA SER A 18 -12.19 8.61 2.72
C SER A 18 -12.73 7.51 1.82
N GLY A 19 -13.27 6.42 2.39
CA GLY A 19 -13.63 5.21 1.66
C GLY A 19 -12.44 4.39 1.17
N CYS A 20 -11.20 4.84 1.45
CA CYS A 20 -9.99 4.11 1.15
C CYS A 20 -9.89 2.81 1.95
N LYS A 21 -9.18 1.84 1.38
CA LYS A 21 -8.91 0.54 2.00
C LYS A 21 -7.43 0.23 1.85
N ILE A 22 -6.88 -0.49 2.82
CA ILE A 22 -5.55 -1.09 2.71
C ILE A 22 -5.74 -2.53 2.27
N VAL A 23 -4.98 -2.93 1.25
CA VAL A 23 -5.11 -4.26 0.63
C VAL A 23 -3.75 -4.91 0.42
N LEU A 24 -3.75 -6.24 0.32
CA LEU A 24 -2.61 -7.05 -0.12
C LEU A 24 -2.92 -7.64 -1.50
N THR A 25 -1.98 -7.55 -2.44
CA THR A 25 -2.14 -8.16 -3.77
C THR A 25 -2.20 -9.68 -3.67
N GLU A 26 -3.07 -10.32 -4.44
CA GLU A 26 -3.15 -11.79 -4.49
C GLU A 26 -2.23 -12.40 -5.56
N ILE A 27 -1.76 -11.56 -6.48
CA ILE A 27 -0.91 -11.90 -7.61
C ILE A 27 0.29 -10.95 -7.68
N ALA A 28 1.36 -11.38 -8.35
CA ALA A 28 2.42 -10.50 -8.82
C ALA A 28 2.02 -9.86 -10.15
N GLY A 29 2.60 -8.71 -10.48
CA GLY A 29 2.30 -8.02 -11.74
C GLY A 29 3.12 -6.76 -11.95
N GLU A 30 2.67 -5.94 -12.89
CA GLU A 30 3.32 -4.69 -13.27
C GLU A 30 2.29 -3.56 -13.39
N LEU A 31 2.68 -2.35 -12.96
CA LEU A 31 1.91 -1.13 -13.15
C LEU A 31 2.74 -0.04 -13.83
N PRO A 32 2.09 0.83 -14.63
CA PRO A 32 2.74 2.03 -15.13
C PRO A 32 3.21 2.92 -13.96
N SER A 33 4.48 3.34 -14.02
CA SER A 33 5.14 4.21 -13.05
C SER A 33 5.63 5.50 -13.73
N GLY A 34 4.85 6.01 -14.68
CA GLY A 34 5.12 7.24 -15.42
C GLY A 34 5.94 7.03 -16.69
N ILE A 35 6.58 8.10 -17.15
CA ILE A 35 7.36 8.14 -18.40
C ILE A 35 8.75 8.69 -18.06
N ALA A 36 9.79 7.96 -18.46
CA ALA A 36 11.17 8.39 -18.30
C ALA A 36 11.45 9.64 -19.14
N LYS A 37 12.52 10.36 -18.82
CA LYS A 37 12.92 11.60 -19.52
C LYS A 37 13.09 11.43 -21.05
N GLY A 38 13.26 10.20 -21.55
CA GLY A 38 13.35 9.87 -22.98
C GLY A 38 12.03 9.44 -23.64
N GLY A 39 10.89 9.54 -22.96
CA GLY A 39 9.59 9.11 -23.49
C GLY A 39 9.28 7.63 -23.30
N THR A 40 10.21 6.84 -22.75
CA THR A 40 10.00 5.42 -22.45
C THR A 40 9.06 5.27 -21.27
N PRO A 41 7.93 4.54 -21.40
CA PRO A 41 7.10 4.18 -20.26
C PRO A 41 7.91 3.42 -19.22
N VAL A 42 7.80 3.83 -17.97
CA VAL A 42 8.39 3.11 -16.85
C VAL A 42 7.32 2.18 -16.30
N VAL A 43 7.67 0.92 -16.09
CA VAL A 43 6.84 -0.04 -15.36
C VAL A 43 7.46 -0.30 -14.00
N ARG A 44 6.61 -0.48 -12.99
CA ARG A 44 7.00 -0.97 -11.67
C ARG A 44 6.40 -2.35 -11.50
N THR A 45 7.25 -3.31 -11.20
CA THR A 45 6.85 -4.66 -10.79
C THR A 45 6.41 -4.65 -9.32
N PHE A 46 5.49 -5.54 -8.97
CA PHE A 46 5.10 -5.83 -7.60
C PHE A 46 4.89 -7.33 -7.42
N ASP A 47 5.17 -7.83 -6.23
CA ASP A 47 4.99 -9.23 -5.90
C ASP A 47 3.59 -9.52 -5.37
N LYS A 48 3.29 -10.80 -5.19
CA LYS A 48 2.15 -11.24 -4.38
C LYS A 48 2.35 -10.74 -2.94
N SER A 49 1.27 -10.32 -2.31
CA SER A 49 1.23 -9.74 -0.97
C SER A 49 1.93 -8.39 -0.85
N ALA A 50 2.12 -7.68 -1.97
CA ALA A 50 2.47 -6.28 -1.98
C ALA A 50 1.34 -5.44 -1.37
N ILE A 51 1.70 -4.37 -0.66
CA ILE A 51 0.75 -3.50 0.05
C ILE A 51 0.30 -2.39 -0.88
N ALA A 52 -1.00 -2.17 -1.00
CA ALA A 52 -1.57 -1.06 -1.74
C ALA A 52 -2.63 -0.31 -0.91
N VAL A 53 -2.87 0.94 -1.29
CA VAL A 53 -4.05 1.70 -0.83
C VAL A 53 -4.93 1.93 -2.03
N VAL A 54 -6.18 1.51 -1.90
CA VAL A 54 -7.19 1.68 -2.94
C VAL A 54 -8.33 2.55 -2.44
N ASP A 55 -9.04 3.19 -3.35
CA ASP A 55 -10.27 3.91 -3.00
C ASP A 55 -11.48 2.97 -2.89
N LYS A 56 -12.67 3.56 -2.75
CA LYS A 56 -13.93 2.82 -2.64
C LYS A 56 -14.23 1.92 -3.85
N ASP A 57 -13.73 2.28 -5.03
CA ASP A 57 -13.94 1.62 -6.31
C ASP A 57 -12.77 0.67 -6.66
N PHE A 58 -11.85 0.45 -5.71
CA PHE A 58 -10.63 -0.35 -5.85
C PHE A 58 -9.61 0.23 -6.85
N ASP A 59 -9.69 1.53 -7.17
CA ASP A 59 -8.64 2.23 -7.91
C ASP A 59 -7.46 2.51 -6.98
N CYS A 60 -6.23 2.30 -7.49
CA CYS A 60 -5.01 2.51 -6.70
C CYS A 60 -4.80 4.01 -6.39
N VAL A 61 -4.90 4.37 -5.11
CA VAL A 61 -4.41 5.66 -4.57
C VAL A 61 -2.90 5.58 -4.37
N ILE A 62 -2.43 4.42 -3.91
CA ILE A 62 -1.01 4.06 -3.82
C ILE A 62 -0.83 2.74 -4.54
N ALA A 63 0.03 2.74 -5.56
CA ALA A 63 0.41 1.54 -6.27
C ALA A 63 0.98 0.48 -5.32
N PRO A 64 0.83 -0.83 -5.60
CA PRO A 64 1.40 -1.87 -4.76
C PRO A 64 2.89 -1.68 -4.51
N VAL A 65 3.31 -1.86 -3.27
CA VAL A 65 4.70 -1.75 -2.83
C VAL A 65 5.08 -2.98 -2.02
N ASP A 66 6.18 -3.62 -2.42
CA ASP A 66 6.76 -4.73 -1.68
C ASP A 66 7.43 -4.21 -0.40
N LEU A 67 7.29 -4.94 0.71
CA LEU A 67 7.93 -4.58 1.98
C LEU A 67 9.45 -4.43 1.86
N ALA A 68 10.09 -5.22 0.99
CA ALA A 68 11.52 -5.08 0.70
C ALA A 68 11.85 -3.74 0.03
N ALA A 69 10.99 -3.25 -0.88
CA ALA A 69 11.16 -1.94 -1.50
C ALA A 69 10.94 -0.81 -0.50
N VAL A 70 9.99 -0.98 0.44
CA VAL A 70 9.76 -0.05 1.56
C VAL A 70 11.00 0.03 2.46
N ASP A 71 11.56 -1.10 2.89
CA ASP A 71 12.78 -1.15 3.74
C ASP A 71 13.94 -0.44 3.05
N HIS A 72 14.19 -0.76 1.77
CA HIS A 72 15.26 -0.13 1.02
C HIS A 72 15.07 1.40 0.91
N PHE A 73 13.84 1.85 0.67
CA PHE A 73 13.53 3.28 0.63
C PHE A 73 13.71 3.96 1.99
N ALA A 74 13.25 3.33 3.08
CA ALA A 74 13.41 3.84 4.43
C ALA A 74 14.89 4.00 4.82
N ARG A 75 15.74 3.02 4.49
CA ARG A 75 17.19 3.08 4.71
C ARG A 75 17.83 4.28 4.02
N ARG A 76 17.49 4.52 2.74
CA ARG A 76 18.02 5.68 1.99
C ARG A 76 17.67 7.01 2.67
N ILE A 77 16.47 7.15 3.24
CA ILE A 77 16.08 8.34 4.00
C ILE A 77 16.94 8.51 5.26
N ILE A 78 17.12 7.43 6.02
CA ILE A 78 17.93 7.40 7.25
C ILE A 78 19.39 7.77 6.93
N ASP A 79 19.95 7.16 5.88
CA ASP A 79 21.32 7.37 5.41
C ASP A 79 21.56 8.77 4.81
N GLY A 80 20.49 9.56 4.64
CA GLY A 80 20.61 10.95 4.22
C GLY A 80 20.57 11.20 2.73
N ASP A 81 20.08 10.25 1.92
CA ASP A 81 19.91 10.43 0.48
C ASP A 81 18.99 11.64 0.21
N PRO A 82 19.51 12.72 -0.41
CA PRO A 82 18.73 13.93 -0.65
C PRO A 82 17.52 13.67 -1.54
N ARG A 83 17.62 12.75 -2.49
CA ARG A 83 16.52 12.44 -3.43
C ARG A 83 15.40 11.72 -2.71
N ALA A 84 15.74 10.73 -1.88
CA ALA A 84 14.76 9.97 -1.11
C ALA A 84 14.00 10.85 -0.11
N ARG A 85 14.70 11.82 0.51
CA ARG A 85 14.09 12.77 1.46
C ARG A 85 13.12 13.77 0.82
N THR A 86 13.27 14.04 -0.48
CA THR A 86 12.41 14.96 -1.24
C THR A 86 11.37 14.24 -2.11
N GLU A 87 11.33 12.91 -2.08
CA GLU A 87 10.43 12.12 -2.93
C GLU A 87 8.97 12.39 -2.55
N SER A 88 8.22 12.90 -3.53
CA SER A 88 6.77 13.13 -3.38
C SER A 88 6.07 11.78 -3.21
N GLY A 89 5.33 11.60 -2.12
CA GLY A 89 4.63 10.36 -1.80
C GLY A 89 5.40 9.37 -0.92
N GLY A 90 6.68 9.64 -0.60
CA GLY A 90 7.48 8.77 0.28
C GLY A 90 6.89 8.61 1.68
N ILE A 91 6.34 9.68 2.27
CA ILE A 91 5.64 9.63 3.57
C ILE A 91 4.42 8.71 3.51
N MET A 92 3.66 8.81 2.42
CA MET A 92 2.44 8.03 2.25
C MET A 92 2.76 6.53 2.09
N LEU A 93 3.79 6.20 1.31
CA LEU A 93 4.33 4.85 1.17
C LEU A 93 4.75 4.25 2.53
N LEU A 94 5.55 4.99 3.31
CA LEU A 94 6.00 4.54 4.63
C LEU A 94 4.84 4.37 5.62
N ALA A 95 3.89 5.31 5.62
CA ALA A 95 2.72 5.24 6.50
C ALA A 95 1.83 4.03 6.19
N SER A 96 1.57 3.76 4.91
CA SER A 96 0.79 2.58 4.48
C SER A 96 1.48 1.28 4.86
N ALA A 97 2.79 1.19 4.66
CA ALA A 97 3.55 0.00 5.04
C ALA A 97 3.56 -0.22 6.56
N PHE A 98 3.69 0.85 7.34
CA PHE A 98 3.63 0.78 8.79
C PHE A 98 2.27 0.27 9.30
N ILE A 99 1.17 0.80 8.76
CA ILE A 99 -0.18 0.35 9.13
C ILE A 99 -0.37 -1.12 8.74
N ALA A 100 0.04 -1.53 7.53
CA ALA A 100 -0.05 -2.92 7.11
C ALA A 100 0.74 -3.87 8.01
N LEU A 101 1.96 -3.50 8.44
CA LEU A 101 2.75 -4.30 9.39
C LEU A 101 2.07 -4.44 10.75
N LEU A 102 1.44 -3.37 11.25
CA LEU A 102 0.66 -3.44 12.48
C LEU A 102 -0.52 -4.40 12.35
N LEU A 103 -1.20 -4.43 11.20
CA LEU A 103 -2.40 -5.24 10.99
C LEU A 103 -2.09 -6.71 10.73
N VAL A 104 -1.05 -7.02 9.96
CA VAL A 104 -0.64 -8.40 9.67
C VAL A 104 -0.09 -9.11 10.93
N GLY A 105 0.41 -8.35 11.91
CA GLY A 105 0.95 -8.88 13.17
C GLY A 105 0.07 -8.69 14.42
N SER A 106 -1.07 -8.00 14.31
CA SER A 106 -1.97 -7.82 15.46
C SER A 106 -2.93 -9.00 15.56
N GLU A 107 -2.85 -9.76 16.66
CA GLU A 107 -3.95 -10.64 17.07
C GLU A 107 -5.24 -9.81 17.18
N GLU A 108 -6.36 -10.41 16.75
CA GLU A 108 -7.69 -9.84 16.73
C GLU A 108 -7.97 -9.11 18.07
N ARG A 109 -8.09 -7.77 18.04
CA ARG A 109 -8.47 -7.05 19.26
C ARG A 109 -9.88 -7.51 19.63
N PRO A 110 -10.10 -8.04 20.84
CA PRO A 110 -11.42 -8.48 21.25
C PRO A 110 -12.40 -7.32 21.14
N ASN A 111 -13.50 -7.58 20.43
CA ASN A 111 -14.55 -6.60 20.19
C ASN A 111 -15.26 -6.29 21.52
N PRO A 112 -15.19 -5.04 22.04
CA PRO A 112 -15.71 -4.71 23.37
C PRO A 112 -17.25 -4.72 23.48
N THR A 113 -17.98 -5.05 22.42
CA THR A 113 -19.45 -5.15 22.40
C THR A 113 -20.00 -6.54 22.72
N SER A 114 -19.15 -7.50 23.11
CA SER A 114 -19.58 -8.81 23.61
C SER A 114 -19.61 -8.85 25.15
N THR A 115 -20.20 -7.84 25.80
CA THR A 115 -20.67 -8.03 27.18
C THR A 115 -22.05 -8.65 27.11
N GLU A 116 -22.08 -9.96 27.36
CA GLU A 116 -23.26 -10.80 27.47
C GLU A 116 -24.36 -10.12 28.29
N ALA A 117 -25.54 -10.02 27.69
CA ALA A 117 -26.77 -9.92 28.45
C ALA A 117 -27.11 -11.33 28.95
N VAL A 118 -26.81 -11.59 30.23
CA VAL A 118 -27.45 -12.65 31.04
C VAL A 118 -27.69 -12.10 32.44
#